data_AF-A0A4V2AFU2-F1
#
_entry.id   AF-A0A4V2AFU2-F1
#
_cell.length_a   1.000
_cell.length_b   1.000
_cell.length_c   1.000
_cell.angle_alpha   90.00
_cell.angle_beta   90.00
_cell.angle_gamma   90.00
#
_symmetry.space_group_name_H-M   'P 1'
#
loop_
_entity.id
_entity.type
_entity.pdbx_description
1 polymer ?
#
loop_
_entity_poly.entity_id
_entity_poly.type
_entity_poly.pdbx_seq_one_letter_code
_entity_poly.pdbx_strand_id
1 'polypeptide(L)' 'MTSKVNIVGGGIAGLIAAVELARSSVDVRLFEAAADLGG' A
#
# COMPACT_ATOMS: atom_id res chain seq x y z
N MET A 1 16.53 -10.21 5.56
CA MET A 1 16.24 -8.80 5.87
C MET A 1 14.88 -8.50 5.27
N THR A 2 13.86 -8.26 6.07
CA THR A 2 12.51 -7.95 5.58
C THR A 2 12.40 -6.44 5.35
N SER A 3 12.24 -6.04 4.09
CA SER A 3 11.97 -4.63 3.74
C SER A 3 10.55 -4.28 4.15
N LYS A 4 10.38 -3.12 4.79
CA LYS A 4 9.06 -2.59 5.19
C LYS A 4 8.77 -1.29 4.46
N VAL A 5 7.55 -1.14 3.93
CA VAL A 5 7.14 0.06 3.18
C VAL A 5 5.81 0.57 3.71
N ASN A 6 5.76 1.87 4.01
CA ASN A 6 4.52 2.59 4.32
C ASN A 6 4.05 3.34 3.07
N ILE A 7 2.76 3.20 2.74
CA ILE A 7 2.12 3.86 1.61
C ILE A 7 1.04 4.79 2.16
N VAL A 8 1.05 6.05 1.74
CA VAL A 8 0.03 7.05 2.13
C VAL A 8 -0.81 7.38 0.89
N GLY A 9 -2.11 7.13 0.98
CA GLY A 9 -3.08 7.21 -0.12
C GLY A 9 -3.51 5.82 -0.60
N GLY A 10 -4.80 5.54 -0.50
CA GLY A 10 -5.54 4.35 -0.92
C GLY A 10 -6.29 4.52 -2.25
N GLY A 11 -5.90 5.52 -3.05
CA GLY A 11 -6.29 5.60 -4.46
C GLY A 11 -5.67 4.50 -5.32
N ILE A 12 -6.02 4.44 -6.61
CA ILE A 12 -5.56 3.38 -7.53
C ILE A 12 -4.04 3.20 -7.54
N ALA A 13 -3.28 4.30 -7.50
CA ALA A 13 -1.82 4.25 -7.49
C ALA A 13 -1.27 3.58 -6.22
N GLY A 14 -1.79 3.95 -5.04
CA GLY A 14 -1.37 3.39 -3.76
C GLY A 14 -1.74 1.92 -3.63
N LEU A 15 -2.94 1.54 -4.09
CA LEU A 15 -3.39 0.15 -4.08
C LEU A 15 -2.55 -0.74 -5.00
N ILE A 16 -2.26 -0.31 -6.23
CA ILE A 16 -1.38 -1.06 -7.16
C ILE A 16 0.02 -1.21 -6.54
N ALA A 17 0.58 -0.13 -5.98
CA ALA A 17 1.88 -0.19 -5.32
C ALA A 17 1.89 -1.18 -4.13
N ALA A 18 0.83 -1.18 -3.30
CA ALA A 18 0.72 -2.08 -2.17
C ALA A 18 0.67 -3.55 -2.59
N VAL A 19 -0.13 -3.86 -3.62
CA VAL A 19 -0.29 -5.23 -4.13
C VAL A 19 1.02 -5.75 -4.71
N GLU A 20 1.71 -4.97 -5.54
CA GLU A 20 2.95 -5.40 -6.20
C GLU A 20 4.12 -5.56 -5.21
N LEU A 21 4.20 -4.69 -4.20
CA LEU A 21 5.17 -4.83 -3.11
C LEU A 21 4.88 -6.05 -2.23
N ALA A 22 3.61 -6.28 -1.87
CA ALA A 22 3.22 -7.45 -1.09
C ALA A 22 3.52 -8.76 -1.83
N ARG A 23 3.27 -8.82 -3.15
CA ARG A 23 3.65 -9.94 -4.03
C ARG A 23 5.15 -10.19 -4.05
N SER A 24 5.95 -9.13 -3.88
CA SER A 24 7.41 -9.19 -3.81
C SER A 24 7.93 -9.52 -2.40
N SER A 25 7.08 -10.02 -1.50
CA SER A 25 7.43 -10.38 -0.11
C SER A 25 7.92 -9.19 0.74
N VAL A 26 7.47 -7.97 0.42
CA VAL A 26 7.68 -6.77 1.23
C VAL A 26 6.55 -6.65 2.24
N ASP A 27 6.87 -6.31 3.49
CA ASP A 27 5.88 -6.01 4.52
C ASP A 27 5.34 -4.59 4.31
N VAL A 28 4.09 -4.47 3.87
CA VAL A 28 3.48 -3.21 3.46
C VAL A 28 2.39 -2.79 4.43
N ARG A 29 2.36 -1.49 4.77
CA ARG A 29 1.23 -0.85 5.45
C ARG A 29 0.71 0.32 4.63
N LEU A 30 -0.57 0.29 4.28
CA LEU A 30 -1.26 1.36 3.55
C LEU A 30 -2.12 2.18 4.51
N PHE A 31 -2.08 3.49 4.36
CA PHE A 31 -2.87 4.46 5.13
C PHE A 31 -3.74 5.27 4.16
N GLU A 32 -5.03 5.36 4.43
CA GLU A 32 -6.00 6.18 3.71
C GLU A 32 -6.70 7.10 4.72
N ALA A 33 -6.94 8.35 4.32
CA ALA A 33 -7.64 9.35 5.12
C ALA A 33 -9.16 9.19 5.03
N ALA A 34 -9.68 8.76 3.88
CA ALA A 34 -11.08 8.44 3.68
C ALA A 34 -11.47 7.13 4.38
N ALA A 35 -12.78 6.96 4.62
CA ALA A 35 -13.33 5.71 5.13
C ALA A 35 -13.28 4.58 4.08
N ASP A 36 -13.22 4.95 2.80
CA ASP A 36 -13.27 4.05 1.65
C ASP A 36 -11.96 4.08 0.86
N LEU A 37 -11.69 2.99 0.13
CA LEU A 37 -10.56 2.90 -0.81
C LEU A 37 -11.00 3.35 -2.20
N GLY A 38 -10.05 3.83 -3.01
CA GLY A 38 -10.30 4.29 -4.38
C GLY A 38 -9.84 5.73 -4.63
N GLY A 39 -9.63 6.50 -3.56
CA GLY A 39 -9.24 7.92 -3.57
C GLY A 39 -10.40 8.84 -3.29
#